data_AF-A0A7W4J1A7-F1
#
_entry.id   AF-A0A7W4J1A7-F1
#
_cell.length_a   1.000
_cell.length_b   1.000
_cell.length_c   1.000
_cell.angle_alpha   90.00
_cell.angle_beta   90.00
_cell.angle_gamma   90.00
#
_symmetry.space_group_name_H-M   'P 1'
#
loop_
_entity.id
_entity.type
_entity.pdbx_description
1 polymer ?
#
loop_
_entity_poly.entity_id
_entity_poly.type
_entity_poly.pdbx_seq_one_letter_code
_entity_poly.pdbx_strand_id
1 'polypeptide(L)' 'MNMLAPSEAAAAHELTLPEWIEIDGKHRRLTKSEVIRLIGNSVPKRMATLLAQANRVTALDRAAVIAAE' A
#
# COMPACT_ATOMS: atom_id res chain seq x y z
N MET A 1 -16.56 21.50 5.80
CA MET A 1 -15.77 20.33 5.36
C MET A 1 -15.54 19.46 6.58
N ASN A 2 -15.99 18.20 6.55
CA ASN A 2 -15.74 17.25 7.63
C ASN A 2 -14.56 16.35 7.26
N MET A 3 -13.74 16.00 8.25
CA MET A 3 -12.66 15.04 8.06
C MET A 3 -13.25 13.65 7.76
N LEU A 4 -12.65 12.95 6.81
CA LEU A 4 -13.01 11.56 6.48
C LEU A 4 -12.92 10.66 7.71
N ALA A 5 -13.88 9.76 7.85
CA ALA A 5 -13.80 8.65 8.78
C ALA A 5 -12.65 7.71 8.37
N PRO A 6 -12.05 6.96 9.32
CA PRO A 6 -10.98 6.03 8.99
C PRO A 6 -11.35 4.99 7.92
N SER A 7 -12.60 4.54 7.90
CA SER A 7 -13.11 3.63 6.86
C SER A 7 -13.16 4.28 5.48
N GLU A 8 -13.57 5.54 5.40
CA GLU A 8 -13.62 6.31 4.14
C GLU A 8 -12.21 6.58 3.60
N ALA A 9 -11.28 6.92 4.50
CA ALA A 9 -9.88 7.09 4.15
C ALA A 9 -9.24 5.78 3.66
N ALA A 10 -9.53 4.65 4.32
CA ALA A 10 -9.03 3.34 3.89
C ALA A 10 -9.60 2.92 2.53
N ALA A 11 -10.88 3.18 2.30
CA ALA A 11 -11.53 2.92 1.02
C ALA A 11 -10.90 3.74 -0.13
N ALA A 12 -10.51 4.99 0.12
CA ALA A 12 -9.79 5.81 -0.85
C ALA A 12 -8.42 5.23 -1.24
N HIS A 13 -7.81 4.40 -0.38
CA HIS A 13 -6.57 3.69 -0.67
C HIS A 13 -6.80 2.25 -1.18
N GLU A 14 -8.05 1.80 -1.31
CA GLU A 14 -8.43 0.42 -1.63
C GLU A 14 -7.84 -0.61 -0.63
N LEU A 15 -7.75 -0.21 0.64
CA LEU A 15 -7.15 -1.02 1.71
C LEU A 15 -8.20 -1.54 2.68
N THR A 16 -7.94 -2.74 3.22
CA THR A 16 -8.63 -3.27 4.40
C THR A 16 -7.74 -3.03 5.61
N LEU A 17 -8.27 -2.35 6.63
CA LEU A 17 -7.54 -2.09 7.85
C LEU A 17 -7.47 -3.33 8.73
N PRO A 18 -6.30 -3.64 9.32
CA PRO A 18 -6.22 -4.65 10.36
C PRO A 18 -6.91 -4.17 11.63
N GLU A 19 -7.66 -5.05 12.29
CA GLU A 19 -8.28 -4.75 13.60
C GLU A 19 -7.23 -4.73 14.73
N TRP A 20 -6.15 -5.49 14.55
CA TRP A 20 -5.09 -5.70 15.52
C TRP A 20 -3.74 -5.50 14.86
N ILE A 21 -2.83 -4.89 15.59
CA ILE A 21 -1.43 -4.77 15.20
C ILE A 21 -0.55 -5.35 16.30
N GLU A 22 0.63 -5.81 15.90
CA GLU A 22 1.68 -6.23 16.81
C GLU A 22 2.82 -5.21 16.76
N ILE A 23 3.15 -4.63 17.92
CA ILE A 23 4.30 -3.74 18.10
C ILE A 23 5.03 -4.20 19.34
N ASP A 24 6.34 -4.43 19.23
CA ASP A 24 7.21 -4.88 20.34
C ASP A 24 6.65 -6.12 21.06
N GLY A 25 6.11 -7.09 20.31
CA GLY A 25 5.52 -8.33 20.83
C GLY A 25 4.18 -8.14 21.55
N LYS A 26 3.57 -6.96 21.49
CA LYS A 26 2.26 -6.67 22.09
C LYS A 26 1.19 -6.55 21.02
N HIS A 27 0.16 -7.38 21.13
CA HIS A 27 -1.05 -7.27 20.32
C HIS A 27 -2.01 -6.24 20.92
N ARG A 28 -2.37 -5.22 20.14
CA ARG A 28 -3.38 -4.22 20.54
C ARG A 28 -4.15 -3.67 19.34
N ARG A 29 -5.29 -3.04 19.62
CA ARG A 29 -6.06 -2.29 18.62
C ARG A 29 -5.36 -0.97 18.28
N LEU A 30 -5.54 -0.53 17.04
CA LEU A 30 -5.12 0.79 16.58
C LEU A 30 -6.04 1.88 17.16
N THR A 31 -5.46 2.97 17.64
CA THR A 31 -6.22 4.19 17.93
C THR A 31 -6.63 4.90 16.63
N LYS A 32 -7.67 5.75 16.67
CA LYS A 32 -8.13 6.49 15.48
C LYS A 32 -7.01 7.24 14.77
N SER A 33 -6.13 7.90 15.51
CA SER A 33 -5.01 8.67 14.95
C SER A 33 -3.95 7.77 14.31
N GLU A 34 -3.68 6.60 14.90
CA GLU A 34 -2.75 5.63 14.31
C GLU A 34 -3.31 5.02 13.03
N VAL A 35 -4.61 4.72 12.99
CA VAL A 35 -5.28 4.27 11.76
C VAL A 35 -5.11 5.31 10.65
N ILE A 36 -5.44 6.57 10.93
CA ILE A 36 -5.33 7.65 9.93
C ILE A 36 -3.89 7.83 9.47
N ARG A 37 -2.90 7.80 10.37
CA ARG A 37 -1.47 7.86 10.01
C ARG A 37 -1.04 6.68 9.15
N LEU A 38 -1.48 5.46 9.47
CA LEU A 38 -1.15 4.27 8.71
C LEU A 38 -1.70 4.38 7.28
N ILE A 39 -2.96 4.79 7.12
CA ILE A 39 -3.58 5.00 5.81
C ILE A 39 -2.81 6.08 5.04
N GLY A 40 -2.60 7.26 5.64
CA GLY A 40 -1.95 8.39 4.98
C GLY A 40 -0.51 8.12 4.55
N ASN A 41 0.19 7.22 5.25
CA ASN A 41 1.55 6.77 4.89
C ASN A 41 1.57 5.60 3.91
N SER A 42 0.42 5.01 3.58
CA SER A 42 0.33 3.85 2.69
C SER A 42 0.18 4.27 1.23
N VAL A 43 0.71 3.46 0.32
CA VAL A 43 0.51 3.63 -1.13
C VAL A 43 -0.84 3.01 -1.53
N PRO A 44 -1.69 3.72 -2.31
CA PRO A 44 -2.94 3.14 -2.82
C PRO A 44 -2.71 1.86 -3.64
N LYS A 45 -3.56 0.84 -3.45
CA LYS A 45 -3.39 -0.50 -4.04
C LYS A 45 -3.22 -0.47 -5.55
N ARG A 46 -4.02 0.33 -6.26
CA ARG A 46 -3.94 0.47 -7.71
C ARG A 46 -2.60 1.06 -8.15
N MET A 47 -2.05 2.02 -7.42
CA MET A 47 -0.73 2.60 -7.71
C MET A 47 0.36 1.54 -7.53
N ALA A 48 0.34 0.80 -6.42
CA ALA A 48 1.29 -0.28 -6.18
C ALA A 48 1.23 -1.36 -7.29
N THR A 49 0.03 -1.68 -7.77
CA THR A 49 -0.19 -2.63 -8.87
C THR A 49 0.41 -2.15 -10.19
N LEU A 50 0.18 -0.88 -10.54
CA LEU A 50 0.73 -0.28 -11.76
C LEU A 50 2.26 -0.22 -11.73
N LEU A 51 2.84 0.15 -10.58
CA LEU A 51 4.29 0.14 -10.40
C LEU A 51 4.87 -1.27 -10.54
N ALA A 52 4.21 -2.27 -9.95
CA ALA A 52 4.63 -3.66 -10.09
C ALA A 52 4.56 -4.16 -11.54
N GLN A 53 3.53 -3.73 -12.29
CA GLN A 53 3.40 -4.05 -13.72
C GLN A 53 4.48 -3.37 -14.56
N ALA A 54 4.76 -2.09 -14.30
CA ALA A 54 5.79 -1.33 -15.00
C ALA A 54 7.21 -1.85 -14.72
N ASN A 55 7.47 -2.28 -13.48
CA ASN A 55 8.76 -2.84 -13.08
C ASN A 55 8.91 -4.33 -13.40
N ARG A 56 7.93 -4.94 -14.07
CA ARG A 56 7.98 -6.35 -14.43
C ARG A 56 9.01 -6.54 -15.55
N VAL A 57 10.18 -7.05 -15.21
CA VAL A 57 11.17 -7.50 -16.21
C VAL A 57 10.68 -8.82 -16.81
N THR A 58 10.28 -8.82 -18.07
CA THR A 58 9.98 -10.07 -18.79
C THR A 58 11.26 -10.67 -19.39
N ALA A 59 11.23 -11.98 -19.69
CA ALA A 59 12.37 -12.63 -20.35
C ALA A 59 12.68 -12.01 -21.73
N LEU A 60 11.66 -11.47 -22.42
CA LEU A 60 11.79 -10.72 -23.67
C LEU A 60 12.52 -9.40 -23.45
N ASP A 61 12.23 -8.68 -22.36
CA ASP A 61 12.94 -7.43 -22.02
C ASP A 61 14.42 -7.70 -21.74
N ARG A 62 14.75 -8.80 -21.05
CA ARG A 62 16.15 -9.21 -20.80
C ARG A 62 16.91 -9.51 -22.09
N ALA A 63 16.29 -10.21 -23.04
CA ALA A 63 16.91 -10.52 -24.32
C ALA A 63 17.13 -9.24 -25.16
N ALA A 64 16.22 -8.27 -25.09
CA ALA A 64 16.36 -6.98 -25.76
C ALA A 64 17.48 -6.11 -25.17
N VAL A 65 17.68 -6.13 -23.85
CA VAL A 65 18.79 -5.42 -23.20
C VAL A 65 20.15 -6.05 -23.57
N ILE A 66 20.26 -7.38 -23.55
CA ILE A 66 21.51 -8.08 -23.91
C ILE A 66 21.86 -7.90 -25.40
N ALA A 67 20.86 -7.82 -26.28
CA ALA A 67 21.09 -7.59 -27.71
C ALA A 67 21.45 -6.12 -28.05
N ALA A 68 21.28 -5.19 -27.10
CA ALA A 68 21.59 -3.77 -27.26
C ALA A 68 22.95 -3.37 -26.68
N GLU A 69 23.65 -4.30 -26.01
CA GLU A 69 25.05 -4.18 -25.56
C GLU A 69 26.03 -4.80 -26.58
#